data_AF-A0A554JG35-F1
#
_entry.id   AF-A0A554JG35-F1
#
_cell.length_a   1.000
_cell.length_b   1.000
_cell.length_c   1.000
_cell.angle_alpha   90.00
_cell.angle_beta   90.00
_cell.angle_gamma   90.00
#
_symmetry.space_group_name_H-M   'P 1'
#
loop_
_entity.id
_entity.type
_entity.pdbx_description
1 polymer ?
#
loop_
_entity_poly.entity_id
_entity_poly.type
_entity_poly.pdbx_seq_one_letter_code
_entity_poly.pdbx_strand_id
1 'polypeptide(L)' 'MVKKNFAFLTVAEKKLIIEKAHPALSMSRQAELLALSRSSISYVPRIDPEELNLLSALDQAYTKYPFYGSRRLKYALFDE' A
#
# COMPACT_ATOMS: atom_id res chain seq x y z
N MET A 1 -14.69 -7.87 -28.46
CA MET A 1 -14.56 -6.92 -27.32
C MET A 1 -13.10 -6.51 -27.21
N VAL A 2 -12.81 -5.23 -27.42
CA VAL A 2 -11.45 -4.68 -27.32
C VAL A 2 -11.09 -4.60 -25.84
N LYS A 3 -10.18 -5.47 -25.37
CA LYS A 3 -9.56 -5.31 -24.05
C LYS A 3 -8.65 -4.08 -24.14
N LYS A 4 -9.05 -2.95 -23.57
CA LYS A 4 -8.12 -1.82 -23.33
C LYS A 4 -6.94 -2.38 -22.54
N ASN A 5 -5.75 -2.31 -23.10
CA ASN A 5 -4.58 -2.97 -22.55
C ASN A 5 -4.00 -2.09 -21.43
N PHE A 6 -4.54 -2.20 -20.20
CA PHE A 6 -4.10 -1.43 -19.03
C PHE A 6 -2.81 -1.97 -18.39
N ALA A 7 -1.96 -2.65 -19.15
CA ALA A 7 -0.75 -3.30 -18.67
C ALA A 7 0.30 -2.31 -18.14
N PHE A 8 0.25 -1.06 -18.59
CA PHE A 8 1.16 0.01 -18.17
C PHE A 8 0.71 0.76 -16.90
N LEU A 9 -0.50 0.52 -16.41
CA LEU A 9 -1.01 1.19 -15.20
C LEU A 9 -0.66 0.40 -13.94
N THR A 10 -0.24 1.11 -12.92
CA THR A 10 -0.09 0.62 -11.55
C THR A 10 -1.46 0.25 -10.95
N VAL A 11 -1.44 -0.53 -9.87
CA VAL A 11 -2.66 -0.87 -9.12
C VAL A 11 -3.37 0.39 -8.61
N ALA A 12 -2.61 1.40 -8.16
CA ALA A 12 -3.17 2.67 -7.68
C ALA A 12 -3.91 3.41 -8.80
N GLU A 13 -3.30 3.56 -9.98
CA GLU A 13 -3.93 4.22 -11.12
C GLU A 13 -5.17 3.47 -11.60
N LYS A 14 -5.14 2.13 -11.62
CA LYS A 14 -6.31 1.32 -11.97
C LYS A 14 -7.47 1.52 -10.98
N LYS A 15 -7.20 1.72 -9.69
CA LYS A 15 -8.26 2.02 -8.71
C LYS A 15 -8.96 3.34 -8.97
N LEU A 16 -8.23 4.36 -9.48
CA LEU A 16 -8.82 5.66 -9.82
C LEU A 16 -9.81 5.58 -10.99
N ILE A 17 -9.73 4.52 -11.81
CA ILE A 17 -10.65 4.27 -12.93
C ILE A 17 -11.96 3.62 -12.47
N ILE A 18 -12.01 3.04 -11.26
CA ILE A 18 -13.22 2.34 -10.78
C ILE A 18 -14.30 3.34 -10.40
N GLU A 19 -15.47 3.20 -11.03
CA GLU A 19 -16.66 3.98 -10.75
C GLU A 19 -17.64 3.18 -9.88
N LYS A 20 -17.79 3.56 -8.60
CA LYS A 20 -18.63 2.83 -7.63
C LYS A 20 -20.12 2.80 -8.01
N ALA A 21 -20.62 3.84 -8.67
CA ALA A 21 -22.03 3.99 -9.07
C ALA A 21 -22.26 3.76 -10.57
N HIS A 22 -21.38 3.00 -11.24
CA HIS A 22 -21.50 2.79 -12.68
C HIS A 22 -22.83 2.06 -13.02
N PRO A 23 -23.67 2.62 -13.90
CA PRO A 23 -25.07 2.18 -14.07
C PRO A 23 -25.20 0.78 -14.67
N ALA A 24 -24.20 0.30 -15.40
CA ALA A 24 -24.24 -0.98 -16.13
C ALA A 24 -23.20 -2.02 -15.67
N LEU A 25 -22.23 -1.66 -14.82
CA LEU A 25 -21.08 -2.53 -14.51
C LEU A 25 -20.83 -2.54 -13.01
N SER A 26 -20.89 -3.73 -12.41
CA SER A 26 -20.50 -3.91 -11.02
C SER A 26 -19.01 -3.62 -10.81
N MET A 27 -18.62 -3.21 -9.60
CA MET A 27 -17.20 -3.00 -9.26
C MET A 27 -16.35 -4.26 -9.52
N SER A 28 -16.93 -5.45 -9.37
CA SER A 28 -16.24 -6.72 -9.64
C SER A 28 -15.95 -6.90 -11.12
N ARG A 29 -16.89 -6.54 -12.00
CA ARG A 29 -16.68 -6.57 -13.45
C ARG A 29 -15.64 -5.54 -13.89
N GLN A 30 -15.68 -4.34 -13.31
CA GLN A 30 -14.68 -3.30 -13.57
C GLN A 30 -13.27 -3.76 -13.15
N ALA A 31 -13.14 -4.40 -12.00
CA ALA A 31 -11.86 -4.94 -11.53
C ALA A 31 -11.31 -6.06 -12.42
N GLU A 32 -12.16 -6.97 -12.88
CA GLU A 32 -11.77 -8.02 -13.84
C GLU A 32 -11.25 -7.41 -15.16
N LEU A 33 -11.92 -6.37 -15.67
CA LEU A 33 -11.48 -5.65 -16.88
C LEU A 33 -10.15 -4.92 -16.70
N LEU A 34 -9.83 -4.49 -15.47
CA LEU A 34 -8.58 -3.83 -15.11
C LEU A 34 -7.48 -4.82 -14.66
N ALA A 35 -7.77 -6.12 -14.63
CA ALA A 35 -6.92 -7.16 -14.06
C ALA A 35 -6.52 -6.86 -12.59
N LEU A 36 -7.48 -6.39 -11.79
CA LEU A 36 -7.35 -6.15 -10.35
C LEU A 36 -8.03 -7.26 -9.54
N SER A 37 -7.44 -7.64 -8.41
CA SER A 37 -8.12 -8.50 -7.43
C SER A 37 -9.23 -7.71 -6.73
N ARG A 38 -10.33 -8.38 -6.36
CA ARG A 38 -11.44 -7.73 -5.65
C ARG A 38 -11.01 -7.12 -4.31
N SER A 39 -10.12 -7.80 -3.59
CA SER A 39 -9.56 -7.32 -2.32
C SER A 39 -8.76 -6.03 -2.49
N SER A 40 -8.08 -5.86 -3.63
CA SER A 40 -7.32 -4.63 -3.89
C SER A 40 -8.22 -3.40 -3.96
N ILE A 41 -9.45 -3.51 -4.48
CA ILE A 41 -10.40 -2.37 -4.60
C ILE A 41 -10.72 -1.78 -3.22
N SER A 42 -10.96 -2.64 -2.23
CA SER A 42 -11.38 -2.22 -0.90
C SER A 42 -10.22 -1.80 0.00
N TYR A 43 -8.98 -2.12 -0.37
CA TYR A 43 -7.81 -1.72 0.41
C TYR A 43 -7.56 -0.22 0.25
N VAL A 44 -7.77 0.51 1.34
CA VAL A 44 -7.32 1.89 1.53
C VAL A 44 -6.06 1.84 2.38
N PRO A 45 -4.92 2.36 1.92
CA PRO A 45 -3.73 2.48 2.77
C PRO A 45 -4.11 3.30 4.00
N ARG A 46 -3.95 2.71 5.18
CA ARG A 46 -3.96 3.46 6.43
C ARG A 46 -2.51 3.66 6.83
N ILE A 47 -2.09 4.91 6.92
CA ILE A 47 -0.81 5.29 7.49
C ILE A 47 -1.15 5.98 8.79
N ASP A 48 -0.81 5.34 9.90
CA ASP A 48 -0.90 5.97 11.21
C ASP A 48 0.32 6.91 11.38
N PRO A 49 0.13 8.21 11.67
CA PRO A 49 1.23 9.12 11.91
C PRO A 49 2.20 8.64 13.00
N GLU A 50 1.71 7.97 14.04
CA GLU A 50 2.58 7.39 15.08
C GLU A 50 3.42 6.23 14.53
N GLU A 51 2.82 5.38 13.70
CA GLU A 51 3.53 4.30 13.01
C GLU A 51 4.61 4.86 12.07
N LEU A 52 4.31 5.94 11.34
CA LEU A 52 5.28 6.59 10.46
C LEU A 52 6.47 7.16 11.24
N ASN A 53 6.21 7.81 12.37
CA ASN A 53 7.26 8.32 13.25
C ASN A 53 8.11 7.17 13.82
N LEU A 54 7.47 6.07 14.22
CA LEU A 54 8.16 4.88 14.72
C LEU A 54 9.05 4.25 13.64
N LEU A 55 8.56 4.12 12.41
CA LEU A 55 9.34 3.62 11.27
C LEU A 55 10.54 4.52 10.97
N SER A 56 10.35 5.84 11.00
CA SER A 56 11.45 6.81 10.83
C SER A 56 12.51 6.68 11.93
N ALA A 57 12.10 6.56 13.19
CA ALA A 57 13.01 6.34 14.31
C ALA A 57 13.76 5.00 14.19
N LEU A 58 13.10 3.96 13.71
CA LEU A 58 13.71 2.65 13.48
C LEU A 58 14.79 2.72 12.39
N ASP A 59 14.52 3.40 11.27
CA ASP A 59 15.51 3.60 10.20
C ASP A 59 16.74 4.38 10.69
N GLN A 60 16.52 5.41 11.52
CA GLN A 60 17.61 6.16 12.14
C GLN A 60 18.45 5.28 13.08
N ALA A 61 17.81 4.51 13.95
CA ALA A 61 18.48 3.59 14.86
C ALA A 61 19.27 2.50 14.12
N TYR A 62 18.72 1.95 13.03
CA TYR A 62 19.40 0.97 12.19
C TYR A 62 20.62 1.54 11.49
N THR A 63 20.51 2.77 10.99
CA THR A 63 21.61 3.49 10.34
C THR A 63 22.73 3.81 11.34
N LYS A 64 22.38 4.22 12.56
CA LYS A 64 23.33 4.52 13.64
C LYS A 64 24.02 3.27 14.18
N TYR A 65 23.30 2.13 14.24
CA TYR A 65 23.77 0.88 14.81
C TYR A 65 23.56 -0.32 13.85
N PRO A 66 24.27 -0.38 12.72
CA PRO A 66 24.03 -1.38 11.65
C PRO A 66 24.31 -2.83 12.08
N PHE A 67 24.98 -3.03 13.22
CA PHE A 67 25.27 -4.33 13.81
C PHE A 67 24.30 -4.72 14.94
N TYR A 68 23.31 -3.89 15.27
CA TYR A 68 22.30 -4.24 16.26
C TYR A 68 21.26 -5.19 15.65
N GLY A 69 21.07 -6.34 16.29
CA GLY A 69 19.89 -7.18 16.05
C GLY A 69 18.62 -6.55 16.65
N SER A 70 17.46 -7.13 16.33
CA SER A 70 16.13 -6.60 16.71
C SER A 70 15.98 -6.26 18.20
N ARG A 71 16.54 -7.09 19.10
CA ARG A 71 16.49 -6.82 20.55
C ARG A 71 17.22 -5.54 20.93
N ARG A 72 18.43 -5.33 20.40
CA ARG A 72 19.25 -4.14 20.72
C ARG A 72 18.68 -2.89 20.04
N LEU A 73 18.13 -3.02 18.83
CA LEU A 73 17.41 -1.93 18.17
C LEU A 73 16.20 -1.48 18.98
N LYS A 74 15.44 -2.44 19.53
CA LYS A 74 14.31 -2.11 20.40
C LYS A 74 14.73 -1.21 21.57
N TYR A 75 15.81 -1.56 22.28
CA TYR A 75 16.32 -0.70 23.36
C TYR A 75 16.76 0.67 22.84
N ALA A 76 17.54 0.70 21.74
CA ALA A 76 17.98 1.95 21.13
C ALA A 76 16.83 2.88 20.68
N LEU A 77 15.66 2.32 20.37
CA LEU A 77 14.44 3.05 20.01
C LEU A 77 13.68 3.66 21.19
N PHE A 78 13.88 3.14 22.41
CA PHE A 78 13.16 3.58 23.61
C PHE A 78 14.07 4.26 24.65
N ASP A 79 15.38 4.24 24.45
CA ASP A 79 16.39 4.80 25.37
C ASP A 79 16.94 6.19 24.93
N GLU A 80 16.40 6.80 23.86
CA GLU A 80 16.65 8.22 23.48
C GLU A 80 15.45 9.11 23.85
#